data_AF-A0A2D6PHS2-F1
#
_entry.id   AF-A0A2D6PHS2-F1
#
_cell.length_a   1.000
_cell.length_b   1.000
_cell.length_c   1.000
_cell.angle_alpha   90.00
_cell.angle_beta   90.00
_cell.angle_gamma   90.00
#
_symmetry.space_group_name_H-M   'P 1'
#
loop_
_entity.id
_entity.type
_entity.pdbx_description
1 polymer ?
#
loop_
_entity_poly.entity_id
_entity_poly.type
_entity_poly.pdbx_seq_one_letter_code
_entity_poly.pdbx_strand_id
1 'polypeptide(L)'
;MPLAVTHVLIPLILADIYRDHIAKKKFNLHYVVIAGIAGLLPDIDVGVFWLVSIFRDVGLNEIHRTFTHSLVFPAIFLVLAFLFRNIEWKNLKLKYVFLAITFGVLIHLILDGILSGTIMPFYPFSFISFGVNLVPHDKFGGTFFTGLDAILLVVWLVHEELNHKISDYI
;
A
#
# COMPACT_ATOMS: atom_id res chain seq x y z
N MET A 1 13.23 -2.06 5.53
CA MET A 1 11.83 -1.85 5.14
C MET A 1 11.72 -2.17 3.66
N PRO A 2 10.60 -2.77 3.23
CA PRO A 2 10.31 -2.87 1.81
C PRO A 2 10.38 -1.51 1.14
N LEU A 3 10.76 -1.48 -0.13
CA LEU A 3 10.90 -0.22 -0.85
C LEU A 3 9.50 0.32 -1.19
N ALA A 4 9.42 1.63 -1.47
CA ALA A 4 8.17 2.26 -1.93
C ALA A 4 7.57 1.52 -3.15
N VAL A 5 8.43 1.01 -4.03
CA VAL A 5 8.01 0.21 -5.20
C VAL A 5 7.33 -1.08 -4.75
N THR A 6 7.86 -1.80 -3.76
CA THR A 6 7.22 -3.00 -3.19
C THR A 6 5.80 -2.69 -2.70
N HIS A 7 5.64 -1.58 -2.00
CA HIS A 7 4.36 -1.12 -1.45
C HIS A 7 3.35 -0.70 -2.52
N VAL A 8 3.80 -0.38 -3.74
CA VAL A 8 2.90 -0.17 -4.90
C VAL A 8 2.58 -1.49 -5.59
N LEU A 9 3.62 -2.27 -5.90
CA LEU A 9 3.49 -3.45 -6.75
C LEU A 9 2.64 -4.53 -6.10
N ILE A 10 2.83 -4.84 -4.82
CA ILE A 10 2.08 -5.92 -4.18
C ILE A 10 0.56 -5.65 -4.15
N PRO A 11 0.06 -4.50 -3.65
CA PRO A 11 -1.38 -4.26 -3.69
C PRO A 11 -1.93 -4.16 -5.12
N LEU A 12 -1.16 -3.63 -6.06
CA LEU A 12 -1.54 -3.60 -7.48
C LEU A 12 -1.72 -5.01 -8.03
N ILE A 13 -0.70 -5.87 -7.89
CA ILE A 13 -0.70 -7.25 -8.37
C ILE A 13 -1.83 -8.05 -7.73
N LEU A 14 -2.01 -7.95 -6.41
CA LEU A 14 -3.08 -8.67 -5.72
C LEU A 14 -4.47 -8.20 -6.16
N ALA A 15 -4.67 -6.89 -6.31
CA ALA A 15 -5.93 -6.35 -6.79
C ALA A 15 -6.22 -6.75 -8.25
N ASP A 16 -5.19 -6.81 -9.09
CA ASP A 16 -5.35 -7.22 -10.49
C ASP A 16 -5.67 -8.71 -10.64
N ILE A 17 -4.91 -9.59 -9.96
CA ILE A 17 -5.19 -11.03 -9.91
C ILE A 17 -6.61 -11.29 -9.39
N TYR A 18 -7.02 -10.59 -8.33
CA TYR A 18 -8.39 -10.68 -7.82
C TYR A 18 -9.41 -10.20 -8.86
N ARG A 19 -9.15 -9.08 -9.55
CA ARG A 19 -10.03 -8.56 -10.60
C ARG A 19 -10.24 -9.58 -11.71
N ASP A 20 -9.16 -10.16 -12.21
CA ASP A 20 -9.20 -11.01 -13.40
C ASP A 20 -9.74 -12.40 -13.12
N HIS A 21 -9.24 -13.06 -12.07
CA HIS A 21 -9.52 -14.47 -11.85
C HIS A 21 -10.71 -14.70 -10.91
N ILE A 22 -10.94 -13.81 -9.95
CA ILE A 22 -11.98 -14.00 -8.93
C ILE A 22 -13.21 -13.15 -9.26
N ALA A 23 -13.03 -11.85 -9.43
CA ALA A 23 -14.11 -10.93 -9.76
C ALA A 23 -14.50 -10.95 -11.24
N LYS A 24 -13.74 -11.64 -12.10
CA LYS A 24 -14.04 -11.79 -13.54
C LYS A 24 -14.29 -10.44 -14.23
N LYS A 25 -13.42 -9.46 -13.96
CA LYS A 25 -13.45 -8.10 -14.53
C LYS A 25 -14.73 -7.30 -14.21
N LYS A 26 -15.46 -7.66 -13.14
CA LYS A 26 -16.69 -6.97 -12.70
C LYS A 26 -16.50 -5.52 -12.23
N PHE A 27 -15.27 -5.12 -11.93
CA PHE A 27 -14.96 -3.74 -11.54
C PHE A 27 -13.86 -3.14 -12.41
N ASN A 28 -13.84 -1.82 -12.46
CA ASN A 28 -12.97 -1.04 -13.33
C ASN A 28 -11.49 -1.17 -12.92
N LEU A 29 -10.59 -1.25 -13.89
CA LEU A 29 -9.14 -1.28 -13.70
C LEU A 29 -8.63 -0.08 -12.87
N HIS A 30 -9.30 1.07 -12.92
CA HIS A 30 -8.93 2.23 -12.09
C HIS A 30 -8.86 1.89 -10.60
N TYR A 31 -9.70 0.99 -10.09
CA TYR A 31 -9.64 0.57 -8.69
C TYR A 31 -8.37 -0.24 -8.36
N VAL A 32 -7.84 -0.99 -9.32
CA VAL A 32 -6.56 -1.72 -9.19
C VAL A 32 -5.42 -0.72 -9.09
N VAL A 33 -5.38 0.27 -9.98
CA VAL A 33 -4.36 1.33 -9.96
C VAL A 33 -4.42 2.15 -8.66
N ILE A 34 -5.62 2.50 -8.21
CA ILE A 34 -5.83 3.21 -6.93
C ILE A 34 -5.34 2.36 -5.75
N ALA A 35 -5.61 1.06 -5.74
CA ALA A 35 -5.11 0.16 -4.69
C ALA A 35 -3.57 0.14 -4.64
N GLY A 36 -2.91 0.05 -5.80
CA GLY A 36 -1.46 0.15 -5.92
C GLY A 36 -0.91 1.44 -5.34
N ILE A 37 -1.38 2.59 -5.84
CA ILE A 37 -0.90 3.92 -5.40
C ILE A 37 -1.20 4.16 -3.92
N ALA A 38 -2.36 3.71 -3.43
CA ALA A 38 -2.74 3.86 -2.04
C ALA A 38 -1.84 3.07 -1.07
N GLY A 39 -1.10 2.07 -1.56
CA GLY A 39 -0.04 1.43 -0.79
C GLY A 39 1.02 2.41 -0.30
N LEU A 40 1.29 3.50 -1.02
CA LEU A 40 2.24 4.54 -0.57
C LEU A 40 1.67 5.50 0.48
N LEU A 41 0.36 5.47 0.70
CA LEU A 41 -0.30 6.49 1.50
C LEU A 41 0.17 6.53 2.96
N PRO A 42 0.51 5.41 3.63
CA PRO A 42 1.05 5.49 4.99
C PRO A 42 2.39 6.23 5.09
N ASP A 43 3.25 6.09 4.09
CA ASP A 43 4.59 6.70 4.04
C ASP A 43 4.57 8.19 3.67
N ILE A 44 3.40 8.77 3.42
CA ILE A 44 3.27 10.23 3.23
C ILE A 44 3.73 11.01 4.47
N ASP A 45 3.75 10.35 5.64
CA ASP A 45 4.29 10.88 6.88
C ASP A 45 5.79 11.22 6.81
N VAL A 46 6.56 10.59 5.90
CA VAL A 46 7.95 10.95 5.60
C VAL A 46 8.02 12.34 4.95
N GLY A 47 7.10 12.64 4.03
CA GLY A 47 6.97 13.98 3.45
C GLY A 47 6.56 15.03 4.49
N VAL A 48 5.68 14.66 5.42
CA VAL A 48 5.31 15.50 6.57
C VAL A 48 6.54 15.76 7.46
N PHE A 49 7.36 14.74 7.72
CA PHE A 49 8.61 14.87 8.45
C PHE A 49 9.57 15.87 7.78
N TRP A 50 9.73 15.83 6.44
CA TRP A 50 10.55 16.81 5.73
C TRP A 50 10.06 18.25 5.92
N LEU A 51 8.75 18.47 5.97
CA LEU A 51 8.19 19.79 6.23
C LEU A 51 8.39 20.24 7.69
N VAL A 52 8.17 19.35 8.65
CA VAL A 52 8.30 19.65 10.09
C VAL A 52 9.75 19.91 10.48
N SER A 53 10.68 19.12 9.92
CA SER A 53 12.12 19.24 10.20
C SER A 53 12.75 20.57 9.79
N ILE A 54 12.09 21.34 8.90
CA ILE A 54 12.51 22.72 8.57
C ILE A 54 12.35 23.66 9.78
N PHE A 55 11.37 23.40 10.65
CA PHE A 55 10.99 24.31 11.74
C PHE A 55 11.29 23.77 13.14
N ARG A 56 11.47 22.45 13.29
CA ARG A 56 11.70 21.80 14.59
C ARG A 56 12.66 20.62 14.44
N ASP A 57 13.54 20.44 15.42
CA ASP A 57 14.37 19.24 15.52
C ASP A 57 13.52 18.09 16.08
N VAL A 58 13.04 17.22 15.19
CA VAL A 58 12.22 16.04 15.50
C VAL A 58 12.82 14.87 14.74
N GLY A 59 12.96 13.71 15.35
CA GLY A 59 13.44 12.51 14.67
C GLY A 59 12.39 11.91 13.73
N LEU A 60 12.82 11.32 12.61
CA LEU A 60 11.92 10.61 11.69
C LEU A 60 11.11 9.53 12.42
N ASN A 61 11.73 8.81 13.35
CA ASN A 61 11.11 7.74 14.13
C ASN A 61 10.00 8.23 15.08
N GLU A 62 9.91 9.54 15.35
CA GLU A 62 8.85 10.12 16.18
C GLU A 62 7.57 10.37 15.38
N ILE A 63 7.69 10.50 14.05
CA ILE A 63 6.58 10.83 13.14
C ILE A 63 6.21 9.60 12.31
N HIS A 64 7.19 8.99 11.66
CA HIS A 64 7.01 7.84 10.79
C HIS A 64 6.61 6.60 11.60
N ARG A 65 5.72 5.79 11.04
CA ARG A 65 5.21 4.54 11.64
C ARG A 65 4.37 4.70 12.92
N THR A 66 3.83 5.89 13.13
CA THR A 66 2.87 6.17 14.21
C THR A 66 1.42 6.08 13.71
N PHE A 67 0.76 7.22 13.50
CA PHE A 67 -0.67 7.29 13.17
C PHE A 67 -1.03 6.65 11.82
N THR A 68 -0.29 6.96 10.77
CA THR A 68 -0.49 6.42 9.40
C THR A 68 -0.28 4.90 9.35
N HIS A 69 0.50 4.35 10.29
CA HIS A 69 0.80 2.93 10.40
C HIS A 69 -0.03 2.21 11.49
N SER A 70 -1.17 2.79 11.84
CA SER A 70 -2.16 2.20 12.74
C SER A 70 -3.34 1.62 11.95
N LEU A 71 -4.14 0.74 12.56
CA LEU A 71 -5.39 0.24 11.98
C LEU A 71 -6.49 1.33 11.93
N VAL A 72 -6.33 2.42 12.67
CA VAL A 72 -7.24 3.57 12.60
C VAL A 72 -7.18 4.21 11.22
N PHE A 73 -5.99 4.27 10.61
CA PHE A 73 -5.79 4.90 9.30
C PHE A 73 -6.60 4.24 8.16
N PRO A 74 -6.49 2.91 7.90
CA PRO A 74 -7.38 2.25 6.94
C PRO A 74 -8.85 2.25 7.37
N ALA A 75 -9.15 2.24 8.68
CA ALA A 75 -10.53 2.30 9.16
C ALA A 75 -11.23 3.60 8.78
N ILE A 76 -10.52 4.73 8.71
CA ILE A 76 -11.07 6.00 8.21
C ILE A 76 -11.59 5.83 6.78
N PHE A 77 -10.79 5.23 5.90
CA PHE A 77 -11.21 4.99 4.51
C PHE A 77 -12.36 3.99 4.42
N LEU A 78 -12.39 2.97 5.29
CA LEU A 78 -13.51 2.04 5.37
C LEU A 78 -14.82 2.75 5.77
N VAL A 79 -14.77 3.66 6.74
CA VAL A 79 -15.92 4.51 7.12
C VAL A 79 -16.33 5.40 5.96
N LEU A 80 -15.39 6.05 5.27
CA LEU A 80 -15.68 6.84 4.07
C LEU A 80 -16.35 5.99 2.97
N ALA A 81 -15.93 4.74 2.78
CA ALA A 81 -16.58 3.85 1.82
C ALA A 81 -18.06 3.62 2.13
N PHE A 82 -18.43 3.55 3.42
CA PHE A 82 -19.82 3.42 3.85
C PHE A 82 -20.61 4.73 3.68
N LEU A 83 -20.02 5.87 4.08
CA LEU A 83 -20.65 7.18 3.98
C LEU A 83 -20.91 7.59 2.52
N PHE A 84 -19.95 7.33 1.63
CA PHE A 84 -20.02 7.70 0.22
C PHE A 84 -20.56 6.56 -0.68
N ARG A 85 -21.33 5.62 -0.11
CA ARG A 85 -21.73 4.39 -0.83
C ARG A 85 -22.57 4.59 -2.08
N ASN A 86 -23.31 5.71 -2.14
CA ASN A 86 -24.24 6.04 -3.23
C ASN A 86 -23.74 7.17 -4.13
N ILE A 87 -22.48 7.61 -3.94
CA ILE A 87 -21.90 8.72 -4.70
C ILE A 87 -21.01 8.17 -5.80
N GLU A 88 -21.19 8.72 -7.00
CA GLU A 88 -20.38 8.41 -8.18
C GLU A 88 -19.66 9.68 -8.65
N TRP A 89 -18.38 9.54 -9.00
CA TRP A 89 -17.58 10.61 -9.58
C TRP A 89 -16.82 10.07 -10.78
N LYS A 90 -16.93 10.75 -11.93
CA LYS A 90 -16.29 10.34 -13.20
C LYS A 90 -16.50 8.85 -13.53
N ASN A 91 -17.73 8.35 -13.38
CA ASN A 91 -18.12 6.93 -13.59
C ASN A 91 -17.48 5.92 -12.61
N LEU A 92 -16.88 6.38 -11.52
CA LEU A 92 -16.40 5.54 -10.43
C LEU A 92 -17.29 5.71 -9.21
N LYS A 93 -17.81 4.61 -8.68
CA LYS A 93 -18.46 4.57 -7.36
C LYS A 93 -17.42 4.83 -6.28
N LEU A 94 -17.62 5.88 -5.49
CA LEU A 94 -16.67 6.30 -4.45
C LEU A 94 -16.49 5.23 -3.37
N LYS A 95 -17.52 4.41 -3.09
CA LYS A 95 -17.40 3.22 -2.24
C LYS A 95 -16.18 2.37 -2.61
N TYR A 96 -16.04 2.05 -3.89
CA TYR A 96 -14.97 1.17 -4.36
C TYR A 96 -13.63 1.89 -4.42
N VAL A 97 -13.61 3.22 -4.61
CA VAL A 97 -12.38 4.02 -4.46
C VAL A 97 -11.86 3.89 -3.03
N PHE A 98 -12.70 4.15 -2.03
CA PHE A 98 -12.30 4.09 -0.63
C PHE A 98 -11.97 2.67 -0.17
N LEU A 99 -12.65 1.64 -0.70
CA LEU A 99 -12.28 0.24 -0.45
C LEU A 99 -10.92 -0.11 -1.07
N ALA A 100 -10.62 0.37 -2.28
CA ALA A 100 -9.32 0.19 -2.91
C ALA A 100 -8.21 0.87 -2.10
N ILE A 101 -8.45 2.09 -1.59
CA ILE A 101 -7.51 2.79 -0.69
C ILE A 101 -7.31 2.00 0.60
N THR A 102 -8.38 1.54 1.22
CA THR A 102 -8.33 0.72 2.45
C THR A 102 -7.50 -0.54 2.21
N PHE A 103 -7.69 -1.20 1.08
CA PHE A 103 -6.93 -2.39 0.69
C PHE A 103 -5.43 -2.08 0.52
N GLY A 104 -5.08 -1.05 -0.25
CA GLY A 104 -3.69 -0.64 -0.44
C GLY A 104 -2.98 -0.33 0.88
N VAL A 105 -3.61 0.47 1.73
CA VAL A 105 -3.11 0.81 3.07
C VAL A 105 -2.95 -0.45 3.94
N LEU A 106 -3.92 -1.36 3.96
CA LEU A 106 -3.81 -2.58 4.76
C LEU A 106 -2.66 -3.47 4.29
N ILE A 107 -2.47 -3.62 2.98
CA ILE A 107 -1.34 -4.37 2.43
C ILE A 107 -0.02 -3.71 2.83
N HIS A 108 0.09 -2.38 2.81
CA HIS A 108 1.27 -1.67 3.32
C HIS A 108 1.59 -2.05 4.76
N LEU A 109 0.61 -1.98 5.67
CA LEU A 109 0.81 -2.33 7.08
C LEU A 109 1.23 -3.79 7.25
N ILE A 110 0.66 -4.70 6.47
CA ILE A 110 1.02 -6.12 6.47
C ILE A 110 2.47 -6.30 6.02
N LEU A 111 2.90 -5.63 4.96
CA LEU A 111 4.27 -5.72 4.45
C LEU A 111 5.28 -5.19 5.46
N ASP A 112 5.01 -4.03 6.06
CA ASP A 112 5.89 -3.44 7.07
C ASP A 112 5.92 -4.27 8.37
N GLY A 113 4.78 -4.83 8.77
CA GLY A 113 4.67 -5.70 9.95
C GLY A 113 5.26 -7.09 9.76
N ILE A 114 5.35 -7.60 8.52
CA ILE A 114 5.85 -8.96 8.24
C ILE A 114 7.31 -8.93 7.75
N LEU A 115 7.61 -8.15 6.71
CA LEU A 115 8.88 -8.24 5.99
C LEU A 115 10.02 -7.56 6.75
N SER A 116 9.90 -6.27 7.06
CA SER A 116 10.97 -5.52 7.72
C SER A 116 10.47 -4.20 8.29
N GLY A 117 10.50 -4.09 9.61
CA GLY A 117 10.02 -2.92 10.34
C GLY A 117 9.09 -3.27 11.49
N THR A 118 8.44 -2.23 12.00
CA THR A 118 7.42 -2.34 13.02
C THR A 118 6.30 -1.35 12.73
N ILE A 119 5.08 -1.75 13.04
CA ILE A 119 3.89 -0.91 12.99
C ILE A 119 3.30 -0.75 14.40
N MET A 120 2.52 0.30 14.64
CA MET A 120 1.76 0.49 15.88
C MET A 120 0.25 0.32 15.61
N PRO A 121 -0.24 -0.92 15.47
CA PRO A 121 -1.58 -1.19 14.93
C PRO A 121 -2.71 -0.54 15.75
N PHE A 122 -2.49 -0.32 17.04
CA PHE A 122 -3.50 0.20 17.97
C PHE A 122 -3.26 1.65 18.39
N TYR A 123 -2.32 2.37 17.78
CA TYR A 123 -2.15 3.81 18.03
C TYR A 123 -3.43 4.57 17.62
N PRO A 124 -3.87 5.61 18.36
CA PRO A 124 -3.26 6.21 19.57
C PRO A 124 -3.68 5.56 20.89
N PHE A 125 -4.44 4.47 20.87
CA PHE A 125 -4.94 3.80 22.08
C PHE A 125 -3.87 2.96 22.79
N SER A 126 -2.86 2.50 22.04
CA SER A 126 -1.71 1.76 22.56
C SER A 126 -0.45 2.06 21.74
N PHE A 127 0.69 2.09 22.42
CA PHE A 127 2.02 2.34 21.86
C PHE A 127 2.81 1.05 21.58
N ILE A 128 2.17 -0.12 21.70
CA ILE A 128 2.82 -1.40 21.44
C ILE A 128 3.14 -1.51 19.96
N SER A 129 4.42 -1.73 19.66
CA SER A 129 4.93 -1.96 18.30
C SER A 129 4.90 -3.45 17.97
N PHE A 130 4.54 -3.78 16.73
CA PHE A 130 4.49 -5.14 16.21
C PHE A 130 5.32 -5.25 14.92
N GLY A 131 6.17 -6.26 14.82
CA GLY A 131 6.96 -6.55 13.62
C GLY A 131 7.61 -7.92 13.69
N VAL A 132 7.33 -8.78 12.71
CA VAL A 132 7.91 -10.13 12.60
C VAL A 132 9.35 -10.08 12.09
N ASN A 133 9.67 -9.09 11.24
CA ASN A 133 11.01 -8.89 10.68
C ASN A 133 11.57 -10.15 9.99
N LEU A 134 10.80 -10.75 9.08
CA LEU A 134 11.24 -11.93 8.32
C LEU A 134 12.53 -11.69 7.53
N VAL A 135 12.74 -10.46 7.06
CA VAL A 135 13.96 -10.04 6.37
C VAL A 135 14.80 -9.24 7.36
N PRO A 136 16.00 -9.73 7.74
CA PRO A 136 16.85 -9.04 8.70
C PRO A 136 17.37 -7.70 8.14
N HIS A 137 17.60 -6.76 9.06
CA HIS A 137 18.17 -5.44 8.77
C HIS A 137 19.71 -5.49 8.65
N ASP A 138 20.21 -6.34 7.76
CA ASP A 138 21.64 -6.44 7.47
C ASP A 138 21.95 -5.96 6.03
N LYS A 139 23.21 -6.14 5.59
CA LYS A 139 23.64 -5.76 4.24
C LYS A 139 22.89 -6.52 3.14
N PHE A 140 22.31 -7.68 3.44
CA PHE A 140 21.53 -8.46 2.47
C PHE A 140 20.11 -7.92 2.34
N GLY A 141 19.53 -7.35 3.39
CA GLY A 141 18.16 -6.81 3.37
C GLY A 141 17.91 -5.80 2.23
N GLY A 142 18.83 -4.86 1.98
CA GLY A 142 18.68 -3.89 0.89
C GLY A 142 18.70 -4.52 -0.51
N THR A 143 19.62 -5.45 -0.74
CA THR A 143 19.71 -6.19 -2.01
C THR A 143 18.49 -7.10 -2.21
N PHE A 144 17.99 -7.70 -1.12
CA PHE A 144 16.78 -8.51 -1.13
C PHE A 144 15.57 -7.72 -1.62
N PHE A 145 15.29 -6.55 -1.05
CA PHE A 145 14.12 -5.75 -1.46
C PHE A 145 14.22 -5.24 -2.90
N THR A 146 15.42 -4.87 -3.34
CA THR A 146 15.66 -4.49 -4.75
C THR A 146 15.40 -5.66 -5.70
N GLY A 147 15.88 -6.85 -5.34
CA GLY A 147 15.63 -8.07 -6.10
C GLY A 147 14.15 -8.48 -6.10
N LEU A 148 13.47 -8.33 -4.96
CA LEU A 148 12.04 -8.59 -4.83
C LEU A 148 11.23 -7.68 -5.77
N ASP A 149 11.53 -6.39 -5.82
CA ASP A 149 10.85 -5.45 -6.72
C ASP A 149 11.04 -5.83 -8.19
N ALA A 150 12.27 -6.19 -8.57
CA ALA A 150 12.55 -6.64 -9.93
C ALA A 150 11.75 -7.91 -10.29
N ILE A 151 11.71 -8.88 -9.38
CA ILE A 151 10.94 -10.12 -9.57
C ILE A 151 9.44 -9.82 -9.67
N LEU A 152 8.89 -9.03 -8.75
CA LEU A 152 7.48 -8.67 -8.74
C LEU A 152 7.07 -7.94 -10.03
N LEU A 153 7.90 -6.99 -10.48
CA LEU A 153 7.66 -6.26 -11.72
C LEU A 153 7.67 -7.18 -12.93
N VAL A 154 8.68 -8.06 -13.06
CA VAL A 154 8.77 -8.99 -14.19
C VAL A 154 7.60 -9.98 -14.19
N VAL A 155 7.27 -10.55 -13.03
CA VAL A 155 6.13 -11.48 -12.90
C VAL A 155 4.81 -10.78 -13.27
N TRP A 156 4.62 -9.54 -12.82
CA TRP A 156 3.44 -8.76 -13.17
C TRP A 156 3.38 -8.46 -14.67
N LEU A 157 4.48 -8.02 -15.29
CA LEU A 157 4.52 -7.78 -16.75
C LEU A 157 4.22 -9.06 -17.55
N VAL A 158 4.72 -10.22 -17.12
CA VAL A 158 4.39 -11.51 -17.73
C VAL A 158 2.90 -11.82 -17.58
N HIS A 159 2.33 -11.59 -16.39
CA HIS A 159 0.89 -11.77 -16.16
C HIS A 159 0.05 -10.85 -17.06
N GLU A 160 0.41 -9.58 -17.16
CA GLU A 160 -0.26 -8.60 -18.02
C GLU A 160 -0.18 -8.97 -19.51
N GLU A 161 0.97 -9.44 -19.98
CA GLU A 161 1.13 -9.90 -21.36
C GLU A 161 0.29 -11.15 -21.66
N LEU A 162 0.22 -12.10 -20.72
CA LEU A 162 -0.56 -13.32 -20.89
C LEU A 162 -2.08 -13.05 -20.87
N ASN A 163 -2.56 -12.15 -20.00
CA ASN A 163 -3.99 -11.95 -19.77
C ASN A 163 -4.59 -10.76 -20.54
N HIS A 164 -3.79 -9.74 -20.86
CA HIS A 164 -4.25 -8.49 -21.48
C HIS A 164 -3.46 -8.08 -22.72
N LYS A 165 -2.44 -8.84 -23.14
CA LYS A 165 -1.66 -8.59 -24.36
C LYS A 165 -1.11 -7.17 -24.42
N ILE A 166 -0.41 -6.75 -23.35
CA ILE A 166 0.08 -5.37 -23.23
C ILE A 166 1.02 -4.94 -24.36
N SER A 167 1.66 -5.90 -25.05
CA SER A 167 2.45 -5.63 -26.25
C SER A 167 1.64 -5.05 -27.42
N ASP A 168 0.32 -5.23 -27.48
CA ASP A 168 -0.53 -4.67 -28.54
C ASP A 168 -0.69 -3.13 -28.43
N TYR A 169 -0.27 -2.52 -27.31
CA TYR A 169 -0.35 -1.08 -27.06
C TYR A 169 0.94 -0.31 -27.35
N ILE A 170 2.00 -0.98 -27.78
CA ILE A 170 3.33 -0.41 -28.12
C ILE A 170 3.46 -0.30 -29.64
#